data_AF-A0AAW1SPT6-F1
#
_entry.id   AF-A0AAW1SPT6-F1
#
_cell.length_a   1.000
_cell.length_b   1.000
_cell.length_c   1.000
_cell.angle_alpha   90.00
_cell.angle_beta   90.00
_cell.angle_gamma   90.00
#
_symmetry.space_group_name_H-M   'P 1'
#
loop_
_entity.id
_entity.type
_entity.pdbx_description
1 polymer ?
#
loop_
_entity_poly.entity_id
_entity_poly.type
_entity_poly.pdbx_seq_one_letter_code
_entity_poly.pdbx_strand_id
1 'polypeptide(L)'
;MHGSTSYGLECKASWCDLLLSGEKTVESRLYPLPEACVGQRIWLLASGGADGVASLGETVLEGCTDAQVVGWVEFVSMKVYRSQAEWQQDASRHCVASDSPYAWKPGVTAEIFGWEVVSREALPAARPLPAMKRMKRSLYYMDSWC
;
A
#
# COMPACT_ATOMS: atom_id res chain seq x y z
N MET A 1 -8.06 22.69 -17.30
CA MET A 1 -8.11 21.22 -17.12
C MET A 1 -7.17 20.90 -15.97
N HIS A 2 -7.68 20.69 -14.76
CA HIS A 2 -6.85 20.17 -13.67
C HIS A 2 -6.82 18.65 -13.87
N GLY A 3 -5.72 18.11 -14.37
CA GLY A 3 -5.54 16.66 -14.42
C GLY A 3 -5.58 16.12 -13.00
N SER A 4 -6.53 15.24 -12.69
CA SER A 4 -6.60 14.61 -11.38
C SER A 4 -5.32 13.81 -11.14
N THR A 5 -4.56 14.17 -10.10
CA THR A 5 -3.39 13.41 -9.68
C THR A 5 -3.80 12.01 -9.26
N SER A 6 -3.13 10.98 -9.81
CA SER A 6 -3.36 9.58 -9.46
C SER A 6 -2.27 9.07 -8.53
N TYR A 7 -2.62 8.13 -7.64
CA TYR A 7 -1.71 7.58 -6.64
C TYR A 7 -1.57 6.08 -6.79
N GLY A 8 -0.34 5.59 -6.60
CA GLY A 8 -0.01 4.17 -6.64
C GLY A 8 0.62 3.70 -5.34
N LEU A 9 0.16 2.58 -4.80
CA LEU A 9 0.71 1.94 -3.61
C LEU A 9 1.31 0.59 -3.99
N GLU A 10 2.63 0.50 -3.88
CA GLU A 10 3.36 -0.75 -4.05
C GLU A 10 3.18 -1.66 -2.84
N CYS A 11 2.76 -2.89 -3.12
CA CYS A 11 2.65 -4.00 -2.17
C CYS A 11 3.15 -5.27 -2.88
N LYS A 12 3.59 -6.29 -2.12
CA LYS A 12 3.81 -7.60 -2.76
C LYS A 12 2.48 -8.17 -3.23
N ALA A 13 2.50 -8.97 -4.28
CA ALA A 13 1.30 -9.56 -4.87
C ALA A 13 0.37 -10.21 -3.84
N SER A 14 0.93 -10.99 -2.90
CA SER A 14 0.15 -11.61 -1.81
C SER A 14 -0.57 -10.59 -0.91
N TRP A 15 0.04 -9.45 -0.63
CA TRP A 15 -0.62 -8.38 0.15
C TRP A 15 -1.70 -7.66 -0.66
N CYS A 16 -1.50 -7.50 -1.97
CA CYS A 16 -2.54 -7.00 -2.86
C CYS A 16 -3.76 -7.92 -2.86
N ASP A 17 -3.54 -9.23 -2.95
CA ASP A 17 -4.61 -10.23 -2.94
C ASP A 17 -5.45 -10.14 -1.66
N LEU A 18 -4.80 -10.03 -0.49
CA LEU A 18 -5.48 -9.88 0.80
C LEU A 18 -6.29 -8.58 0.90
N LEU A 19 -5.78 -7.46 0.36
CA LEU A 19 -6.50 -6.19 0.34
C LEU A 19 -7.72 -6.26 -0.58
N LEU A 20 -7.55 -6.84 -1.77
CA LEU A 20 -8.59 -6.91 -2.80
C LEU A 20 -9.68 -7.93 -2.45
N SER A 21 -9.34 -9.02 -1.75
CA SER A 21 -10.32 -9.97 -1.22
C SER A 21 -11.12 -9.39 -0.04
N GLY A 22 -10.57 -8.38 0.63
CA GLY A 22 -11.12 -7.79 1.85
C GLY A 22 -10.78 -8.56 3.13
N GLU A 23 -9.91 -9.57 3.05
CA GLU A 23 -9.38 -10.26 4.23
C GLU A 23 -8.51 -9.30 5.06
N LYS A 24 -7.66 -8.52 4.38
CA LYS A 24 -6.89 -7.44 4.98
C LYS A 24 -7.65 -6.13 4.84
N THR A 25 -8.03 -5.56 5.98
CA THR A 25 -8.81 -4.31 6.08
C THR A 25 -7.99 -3.15 6.64
N VAL A 26 -6.75 -3.40 7.06
CA VAL A 26 -5.80 -2.40 7.53
C VAL A 26 -4.48 -2.55 6.79
N GLU A 27 -4.06 -1.51 6.08
CA GLU A 27 -2.73 -1.41 5.47
C GLU A 27 -1.76 -0.72 6.42
N SER A 28 -0.59 -1.32 6.67
CA SER A 28 0.35 -0.80 7.65
C SER A 28 1.55 -0.11 7.00
N ARG A 29 1.86 1.09 7.48
CA ARG A 29 3.02 1.88 7.06
C ARG A 29 3.74 2.48 8.26
N LEU A 30 5.00 2.87 8.07
CA LEU A 30 5.79 3.61 9.05
C LEU A 30 5.66 5.13 8.86
N TYR A 31 4.63 5.57 8.17
CA TYR A 31 4.31 6.98 7.96
C TYR A 31 2.79 7.15 7.86
N PRO A 32 2.25 8.32 8.24
CA PRO A 32 0.81 8.57 8.19
C PRO A 32 0.29 8.56 6.75
N LEU A 33 -0.99 8.23 6.58
CA LEU A 33 -1.68 8.39 5.29
C LEU A 33 -1.55 9.85 4.85
N PRO A 34 -0.94 10.15 3.68
CA PRO A 34 -0.84 11.53 3.23
C PRO A 34 -2.23 12.12 3.00
N GLU A 35 -2.43 13.37 3.41
CA GLU A 35 -3.71 14.07 3.31
C GLU A 35 -4.27 14.07 1.88
N ALA A 36 -3.39 14.24 0.88
CA ALA A 36 -3.76 14.22 -0.53
C ALA A 36 -4.31 12.86 -1.01
N CYS A 37 -4.10 11.78 -0.26
CA CYS A 37 -4.57 10.43 -0.58
C CYS A 37 -5.86 10.05 0.16
N VAL A 38 -6.33 10.85 1.12
CA VAL A 38 -7.54 10.56 1.90
C VAL A 38 -8.77 10.63 0.99
N GLY A 39 -9.57 9.56 0.99
CA GLY A 39 -10.77 9.43 0.14
C GLY A 39 -10.46 9.36 -1.36
N GLN A 40 -9.21 9.17 -1.74
CA GLN A 40 -8.81 8.97 -3.14
C GLN A 40 -8.67 7.48 -3.43
N ARG A 41 -8.96 7.10 -4.68
CA ARG A 41 -8.56 5.78 -5.18
C ARG A 41 -7.04 5.73 -5.30
N ILE A 42 -6.44 4.73 -4.66
CA ILE A 42 -5.02 4.43 -4.76
C ILE A 42 -4.86 3.09 -5.47
N TRP A 43 -4.19 3.10 -6.61
CA TRP A 43 -3.93 1.90 -7.41
C TRP A 43 -2.93 0.99 -6.71
N LEU A 44 -3.23 -0.31 -6.60
CA LEU A 44 -2.31 -1.29 -6.04
C LEU A 44 -1.32 -1.75 -7.11
N LEU A 45 -0.04 -1.53 -6.85
CA LEU A 45 1.08 -1.97 -7.69
C LEU A 45 1.62 -3.28 -7.09
N ALA A 46 1.19 -4.41 -7.64
CA ALA A 46 1.63 -5.73 -7.20
C ALA A 46 3.06 -5.97 -7.70
N SER A 47 4.03 -5.85 -6.81
CA SER A 47 5.44 -6.11 -7.11
C SER A 47 5.88 -7.51 -6.68
N GLY A 48 6.89 -8.04 -7.37
CA GLY A 48 7.61 -9.23 -6.94
C GLY A 48 8.71 -8.92 -5.92
N GLY A 49 9.59 -9.90 -5.67
CA GLY A 49 10.80 -9.73 -4.85
C GLY A 49 10.60 -9.94 -3.35
N ALA A 50 11.68 -9.76 -2.58
CA ALA A 50 11.71 -10.08 -1.15
C ALA A 50 10.87 -9.13 -0.28
N ASP A 51 10.25 -9.69 0.75
CA ASP A 51 9.53 -8.93 1.77
C ASP A 51 10.45 -7.92 2.48
N GLY A 52 9.86 -6.80 2.88
CA GLY A 52 10.56 -5.69 3.54
C GLY A 52 11.34 -4.79 2.58
N VAL A 53 11.46 -5.13 1.30
CA VAL A 53 12.23 -4.36 0.30
C VAL A 53 11.28 -3.80 -0.77
N ALA A 54 11.36 -2.49 -1.00
CA ALA A 54 10.66 -1.87 -2.13
C ALA A 54 11.36 -2.29 -3.43
N SER A 55 10.60 -2.79 -4.39
CA SER A 55 11.09 -3.27 -5.68
C SER A 55 11.19 -2.12 -6.69
N LEU A 56 10.29 -1.15 -6.60
CA LEU A 56 10.27 0.02 -7.48
C LEU A 56 11.19 1.13 -6.95
N GLY A 57 11.88 1.83 -7.87
CA GLY A 57 12.82 2.91 -7.60
C GLY A 57 12.18 4.28 -7.37
N GLU A 58 12.99 5.35 -7.29
CA GLU A 58 12.48 6.73 -7.14
C GLU A 58 11.68 7.23 -8.35
N THR A 59 12.10 6.80 -9.54
CA THR A 59 11.43 7.07 -10.81
C THR A 59 11.16 5.73 -11.47
N VAL A 60 9.93 5.52 -11.91
CA VAL A 60 9.52 4.35 -12.68
C VAL A 60 9.17 4.84 -14.08
N LEU A 61 9.77 4.23 -15.08
CA LEU A 61 9.46 4.50 -16.48
C LEU A 61 8.25 3.68 -16.92
N GLU A 62 7.49 4.20 -17.87
CA GLU A 62 6.41 3.46 -18.52
C GLU A 62 6.95 2.12 -19.08
N GLY A 63 6.17 1.05 -18.89
CA GLY A 63 6.55 -0.30 -19.35
C GLY A 63 7.53 -1.03 -18.43
N CYS A 64 7.87 -0.48 -17.25
CA CYS A 64 8.56 -1.22 -16.19
C CYS A 64 7.78 -2.51 -15.84
N THR A 65 8.50 -3.63 -15.74
CA THR A 65 7.93 -4.97 -15.51
C THR A 65 8.07 -5.46 -14.07
N ASP A 66 8.60 -4.64 -13.17
CA ASP A 66 8.87 -5.04 -11.77
C ASP A 66 7.60 -5.11 -10.91
N ALA A 67 6.50 -4.53 -11.40
CA ALA A 67 5.17 -4.64 -10.83
C ALA A 67 4.08 -4.52 -11.91
N GLN A 68 2.84 -4.79 -11.53
CA GLN A 68 1.65 -4.57 -12.35
C GLN A 68 0.56 -3.92 -11.52
N VAL A 69 -0.37 -3.21 -12.16
CA VAL A 69 -1.57 -2.75 -11.45
C VAL A 69 -2.68 -3.76 -11.52
N VAL A 70 -3.21 -4.08 -10.36
CA VAL A 70 -4.11 -5.22 -10.14
C VAL A 70 -5.47 -4.81 -9.59
N GLY A 71 -5.64 -3.55 -9.18
CA GLY A 71 -6.85 -3.06 -8.53
C GLY A 71 -6.61 -1.73 -7.84
N TRP A 72 -7.58 -1.27 -7.08
CA TRP A 72 -7.45 -0.07 -6.26
C TRP A 72 -8.08 -0.27 -4.88
N VAL A 73 -7.63 0.56 -3.93
CA VAL A 73 -8.17 0.68 -2.57
C VAL A 73 -8.42 2.14 -2.23
N GLU A 74 -9.30 2.38 -1.27
CA GLU A 74 -9.57 3.70 -0.71
C GLU A 74 -9.39 3.66 0.81
N PHE A 75 -8.74 4.70 1.34
CA PHE A 75 -8.54 4.90 2.77
C PHE A 75 -9.10 6.25 3.20
N VAL A 76 -9.83 6.31 4.32
CA VAL A 76 -10.41 7.57 4.84
C VAL A 76 -9.98 7.89 6.29
N SER A 77 -9.41 6.91 6.98
CA SER A 77 -8.98 7.03 8.37
C SER A 77 -7.70 6.23 8.62
N MET A 78 -7.06 6.51 9.74
CA MET A 78 -5.93 5.73 10.22
C MET A 78 -5.96 5.56 11.74
N LYS A 79 -5.53 4.39 12.20
CA LYS A 79 -5.20 4.11 13.61
C LYS A 79 -3.68 4.15 13.76
N VAL A 80 -3.19 4.85 14.77
CA VAL A 80 -1.75 4.84 15.12
C VAL A 80 -1.54 3.85 16.25
N TYR A 81 -0.79 2.79 15.96
CA TYR A 81 -0.34 1.81 16.95
C TYR A 81 0.95 2.30 17.58
N ARG A 82 0.96 2.43 18.91
CA ARG A 82 2.11 2.87 19.70
C ARG A 82 2.68 1.76 20.59
N SER A 83 2.07 0.59 20.56
CA SER A 83 2.58 -0.58 21.27
C SER A 83 2.33 -1.88 20.50
N GLN A 84 3.14 -2.89 20.81
CA GLN A 84 2.92 -4.25 20.31
C GLN A 84 1.54 -4.78 20.70
N ALA A 85 1.04 -4.45 21.89
CA ALA A 85 -0.27 -4.90 22.34
C ALA A 85 -1.40 -4.32 21.48
N GLU A 86 -1.36 -3.02 21.17
CA GLU A 86 -2.33 -2.39 20.26
C GLU A 86 -2.27 -2.98 18.85
N TRP A 87 -1.05 -3.25 18.35
CA TRP A 87 -0.84 -3.87 17.05
C TRP A 87 -1.47 -5.27 16.99
N GLN A 88 -1.20 -6.12 18.00
CA GLN A 88 -1.71 -7.49 18.04
C GLN A 88 -3.24 -7.57 18.18
N GLN A 89 -3.89 -6.56 18.76
CA GLN A 89 -5.36 -6.53 18.83
C GLN A 89 -6.01 -6.48 17.43
N ASP A 90 -5.31 -5.92 16.44
CA ASP A 90 -5.78 -5.83 15.06
C ASP A 90 -5.09 -6.84 14.12
N ALA A 91 -4.49 -7.91 14.68
CA ALA A 91 -3.76 -8.94 13.93
C ALA A 91 -4.57 -9.53 12.77
N SER A 92 -5.86 -9.82 13.00
CA SER A 92 -6.76 -10.34 11.97
C SER A 92 -7.12 -9.33 10.89
N ARG A 93 -6.98 -8.02 11.15
CA ARG A 93 -7.31 -6.95 10.21
C ARG A 93 -6.13 -6.59 9.32
N HIS A 94 -4.91 -6.62 9.86
CA HIS A 94 -3.70 -6.32 9.10
C HIS A 94 -3.00 -7.57 8.55
N CYS A 95 -3.36 -8.77 9.01
CA CYS A 95 -2.88 -10.07 8.51
C CYS A 95 -1.34 -10.24 8.57
N VAL A 96 -0.66 -9.50 9.45
CA VAL A 96 0.81 -9.57 9.58
C VAL A 96 1.15 -10.55 10.69
N ALA A 97 1.70 -11.69 10.31
CA ALA A 97 2.20 -12.68 11.25
C ALA A 97 3.32 -12.10 12.13
N SER A 98 3.45 -12.58 13.37
CA SER A 98 4.41 -12.06 14.34
C SER A 98 5.88 -12.24 13.95
N ASP A 99 6.18 -13.24 13.10
CA ASP A 99 7.50 -13.52 12.55
C ASP A 99 7.78 -12.79 11.23
N SER A 100 6.80 -12.05 10.70
CA SER A 100 6.93 -11.28 9.48
C SER A 100 7.99 -10.18 9.62
N PRO A 101 8.76 -9.85 8.55
CA PRO A 101 9.64 -8.69 8.56
C PRO A 101 8.90 -7.37 8.79
N TYR A 102 7.57 -7.34 8.56
CA TYR A 102 6.69 -6.19 8.79
C TYR A 102 6.07 -6.15 10.19
N ALA A 103 6.32 -7.16 11.04
CA ALA A 103 5.78 -7.20 12.40
C ALA A 103 6.34 -6.07 13.27
N TRP A 104 5.63 -5.80 14.38
CA TRP A 104 6.15 -4.95 15.45
C TRP A 104 7.43 -5.55 16.04
N LYS A 105 8.52 -4.78 16.05
CA LYS A 105 9.82 -5.19 16.61
C LYS A 105 10.10 -4.42 17.89
N PRO A 106 10.06 -5.06 19.08
CA PRO A 106 10.32 -4.39 20.35
C PRO A 106 11.67 -3.65 20.35
N GLY A 107 11.66 -2.39 20.79
CA GLY A 107 12.86 -1.53 20.80
C GLY A 107 13.28 -0.98 19.44
N VAL A 108 12.62 -1.36 18.34
CA VAL A 108 12.91 -0.89 16.97
C VAL A 108 11.72 -0.13 16.41
N THR A 109 10.51 -0.67 16.54
CA THR A 109 9.28 -0.03 16.08
C THR A 109 8.80 0.96 17.14
N ALA A 110 8.77 2.24 16.78
CA ALA A 110 8.19 3.29 17.63
C ALA A 110 6.68 3.41 17.42
N GLU A 111 6.24 3.38 16.17
CA GLU A 111 4.83 3.46 15.80
C GLU A 111 4.57 2.79 14.44
N ILE A 112 3.33 2.37 14.23
CA ILE A 112 2.81 1.91 12.93
C ILE A 112 1.50 2.67 12.66
N PHE A 113 1.34 3.12 11.43
CA PHE A 113 0.11 3.75 10.95
C PHE A 113 -0.68 2.71 10.16
N GLY A 114 -1.83 2.30 10.71
CA GLY A 114 -2.79 1.43 10.03
C GLY A 114 -3.81 2.25 9.27
N TRP A 115 -3.70 2.28 7.95
CA TRP A 115 -4.64 2.92 7.05
C TRP A 115 -5.85 2.00 6.85
N GLU A 116 -7.04 2.49 7.17
CA GLU A 116 -8.25 1.67 7.16
C GLU A 116 -8.87 1.64 5.77
N VAL A 117 -8.99 0.43 5.19
CA VAL A 117 -9.57 0.21 3.87
C VAL A 117 -11.09 0.36 3.99
N VAL A 118 -11.68 1.29 3.24
CA VAL A 118 -13.14 1.46 3.18
C VAL A 118 -13.75 1.01 1.87
N SER A 119 -12.96 0.97 0.80
CA SER A 119 -13.39 0.46 -0.49
C SER A 119 -12.21 -0.15 -1.24
N ARG A 120 -12.53 -1.09 -2.13
CA ARG A 120 -11.57 -1.88 -2.90
C ARG A 120 -12.25 -2.52 -4.10
N GLU A 121 -11.52 -2.61 -5.19
CA GLU A 121 -11.96 -3.31 -6.40
C GLU A 121 -10.76 -3.87 -7.16
N ALA A 122 -10.82 -5.16 -7.50
CA ALA A 122 -9.84 -5.79 -8.36
C ALA A 122 -10.10 -5.42 -9.82
N LEU A 123 -9.03 -5.24 -10.60
CA LEU A 123 -9.16 -5.16 -12.04
C LEU A 123 -9.47 -6.55 -12.62
N PRO A 124 -10.27 -6.65 -13.70
CA PRO A 124 -10.50 -7.92 -14.38
C PRO A 124 -9.23 -8.57 -14.93
N ALA A 125 -8.20 -7.76 -15.23
CA ALA A 125 -6.89 -8.20 -15.64
C ALA A 125 -5.83 -7.18 -15.18
N ALA A 126 -4.64 -7.68 -14.83
CA ALA A 126 -3.50 -6.84 -14.47
C ALA A 126 -3.07 -5.94 -15.65
N ARG A 127 -2.61 -4.72 -15.36
CA ARG A 127 -2.19 -3.72 -16.34
C ARG A 127 -0.72 -3.32 -16.14
N PRO A 128 0.01 -2.94 -17.20
CA PRO A 128 1.35 -2.37 -17.09
C PRO A 128 1.39 -1.10 -16.25
N LEU A 129 2.56 -0.76 -15.69
CA LEU A 129 2.76 0.49 -14.98
C LEU A 129 2.90 1.68 -15.95
N PRO A 130 2.27 2.83 -15.66
CA PRO A 130 2.61 4.10 -16.28
C PRO A 130 3.94 4.60 -15.72
N ALA A 131 4.41 5.73 -16.26
CA ALA A 131 5.46 6.49 -15.61
C ALA A 131 4.98 7.01 -14.23
N MET A 132 5.87 6.94 -13.24
CA MET A 132 5.57 7.32 -11.85
C MET A 132 6.78 7.91 -11.16
N LYS A 133 6.52 8.71 -10.13
CA LYS A 133 7.54 9.26 -9.23
C LYS A 133 7.20 8.98 -7.79
N ARG A 134 8.18 8.52 -7.01
CA ARG A 134 7.97 8.19 -5.60
C ARG A 134 7.57 9.43 -4.80
N MET A 135 6.51 9.29 -4.02
CA MET A 135 6.00 10.27 -3.05
C MET A 135 6.49 9.95 -1.63
N LYS A 136 6.36 8.68 -1.21
CA LYS A 136 6.84 8.11 0.06
C LYS A 136 7.33 6.69 -0.21
N ARG A 137 7.92 6.02 0.78
CA ARG A 137 8.29 4.61 0.64
C ARG A 137 7.06 3.80 0.18
N SER A 138 7.18 3.20 -1.00
CA SER A 138 6.13 2.41 -1.67
C SER A 138 4.85 3.18 -2.08
N LEU A 139 4.84 4.51 -2.04
CA LEU A 139 3.72 5.33 -2.53
C LEU A 139 4.20 6.28 -3.63
N TYR A 140 3.45 6.41 -4.71
CA TYR A 140 3.86 7.09 -5.94
C TYR A 140 2.80 8.07 -6.43
N TYR A 141 3.26 9.18 -6.99
CA TYR A 141 2.49 9.94 -7.97
C TYR A 141 2.54 9.20 -9.30
N MET A 142 1.40 9.10 -9.95
CA MET A 142 1.27 8.43 -11.25
C MET A 142 0.90 9.46 -12.31
N ASP A 143 1.55 9.36 -13.46
CA ASP A 143 1.11 10.09 -14.63
C ASP A 143 -0.28 9.59 -15.03
N SER A 144 -1.09 10.48 -15.62
CA SER A 144 -2.53 10.31 -15.85
C SER A 144 -2.90 8.87 -16.24
N TRP A 145 -3.53 8.15 -15.33
CA TRP A 145 -3.99 6.78 -15.52
C TRP A 145 -5.52 6.79 -15.52
N CYS A 146 -6.12 6.49 -16.68
CA CYS A 146 -7.56 6.25 -16.83
C CYS A 146 -7.84 4.80 -17.27
#